data_AF-A0A9P1NCL9-F1
#
_entry.id   AF-A0A9P1NCL9-F1
#
_cell.length_a   1.000
_cell.length_b   1.000
_cell.length_c   1.000
_cell.angle_alpha   90.00
_cell.angle_beta   90.00
_cell.angle_gamma   90.00
#
_symmetry.space_group_name_H-M   'P 1'
#
loop_
_entity.id
_entity.type
_entity.pdbx_description
1 polymer ?
#
loop_
_entity_poly.entity_id
_entity_poly.type
_entity_poly.pdbx_seq_one_letter_code
_entity_poly.pdbx_strand_id
1 'polypeptide(L)'
;MTVFLMALLVITSVNAGSIETNSLMRNAAYGSTCDQQAENKIAHCAQELSSMGIFGASGKTTTLSEIKSHSQIHFQQMCSAYTRFNTCLGGSYIKQSCYSHEPMKSRYSVVDVVLEYICGDGYQSMLNNWNCYLSVAESQEIANCETSFAHLAANTEQMYNDYSTGAGACFAVQSYIDCIRPSIEQTCGFESFETVIEAVERPIQIYLPFCTLSSSVLSILPTIVFAIFMYLL
;
A
#
# COMPACT_ATOMS: atom_id res chain seq x y z
N MET A 1 -2.33 -8.43 -2.18
CA MET A 1 -1.09 -8.49 -2.99
C MET A 1 -1.03 -7.44 -4.10
N THR A 2 -2.16 -6.94 -4.62
CA THR A 2 -2.25 -5.88 -5.65
C THR A 2 -2.07 -4.46 -5.11
N VAL A 3 -2.44 -4.28 -3.84
CA VAL A 3 -2.30 -3.03 -3.07
C VAL A 3 -0.86 -2.78 -2.61
N PHE A 4 -0.09 -3.85 -2.40
CA PHE A 4 1.29 -3.79 -1.90
C PHE A 4 2.21 -2.97 -2.81
N LEU A 5 1.83 -2.82 -4.09
CA LEU A 5 2.72 -2.33 -5.12
C LEU A 5 2.36 -1.00 -5.72
N MET A 6 1.12 -0.54 -5.54
CA MET A 6 0.85 0.90 -5.65
C MET A 6 1.73 1.66 -4.66
N ALA A 7 1.91 1.10 -3.45
CA ALA A 7 2.82 1.65 -2.47
C ALA A 7 4.30 1.35 -2.77
N LEU A 8 4.68 0.15 -3.25
CA LEU A 8 6.08 -0.10 -3.68
C LEU A 8 6.52 0.74 -4.89
N LEU A 9 5.64 1.11 -5.83
CA LEU A 9 5.96 2.02 -6.93
C LEU A 9 6.22 3.45 -6.43
N VAL A 10 5.46 3.91 -5.44
CA VAL A 10 5.77 5.15 -4.71
C VAL A 10 7.13 5.01 -4.02
N ILE A 11 7.46 3.87 -3.41
CA ILE A 11 8.76 3.64 -2.74
C ILE A 11 9.92 3.54 -3.74
N THR A 12 9.79 2.86 -4.88
CA THR A 12 10.88 2.75 -5.87
C THR A 12 11.19 4.09 -6.54
N SER A 13 10.16 4.91 -6.78
CA SER A 13 10.34 6.29 -7.27
C SER A 13 10.99 7.22 -6.23
N VAL A 14 10.83 6.91 -4.93
CA VAL A 14 11.51 7.55 -3.79
C VAL A 14 12.94 7.00 -3.60
N ASN A 15 13.20 5.74 -3.93
CA ASN A 15 14.51 5.06 -3.72
C ASN A 15 15.47 5.14 -4.91
N ALA A 16 15.07 5.65 -6.08
CA ALA A 16 15.99 5.87 -7.21
C ALA A 16 17.11 6.88 -6.89
N GLY A 17 17.01 7.62 -5.77
CA GLY A 17 18.07 8.47 -5.22
C GLY A 17 18.92 7.86 -4.10
N SER A 18 18.72 6.60 -3.71
CA SER A 18 19.36 6.02 -2.51
C SER A 18 19.95 4.61 -2.70
N ILE A 19 20.15 4.14 -3.94
CA ILE A 19 21.01 2.98 -4.21
C ILE A 19 22.45 3.44 -4.51
N GLU A 20 23.00 4.24 -3.60
CA GLU A 20 24.42 4.24 -3.25
C GLU A 20 24.51 4.64 -1.78
N THR A 21 24.05 3.76 -0.88
CA THR A 21 24.49 3.89 0.52
C THR A 21 25.95 3.48 0.59
N ASN A 22 26.81 4.47 0.29
CA ASN A 22 28.16 4.54 0.78
C ASN A 22 28.19 4.02 2.21
N SER A 23 29.09 3.09 2.49
CA SER A 23 29.32 2.39 3.75
C SER A 23 29.72 3.29 4.93
N LEU A 24 29.43 4.61 4.86
CA LEU A 24 29.87 5.66 5.77
C LEU A 24 28.72 6.27 6.62
N MET A 25 27.44 5.96 6.35
CA MET A 25 26.32 6.45 7.18
C MET A 25 25.82 5.46 8.26
N ARG A 26 26.59 4.42 8.58
CA ARG A 26 26.28 3.51 9.70
C ARG A 26 26.48 4.16 11.09
N ASN A 27 27.00 5.39 11.17
CA ASN A 27 27.48 6.01 12.40
C ASN A 27 26.89 7.39 12.76
N ALA A 28 25.75 7.80 12.18
CA ALA A 28 25.04 8.99 12.68
C ALA A 28 24.12 8.57 13.85
N ALA A 29 24.71 8.49 15.04
CA ALA A 29 24.02 8.31 16.29
C ALA A 29 23.07 9.48 16.57
N TYR A 30 21.80 9.31 16.24
CA TYR A 30 20.66 10.03 16.81
C TYR A 30 19.60 9.00 17.18
N GLY A 31 19.76 8.41 18.38
CA GLY A 31 18.78 7.61 19.13
C GLY A 31 17.67 6.87 18.37
N SER A 32 17.99 5.93 17.48
CA SER A 32 16.97 5.01 16.98
C SER A 32 16.62 4.00 18.08
N THR A 33 15.34 3.91 18.45
CA THR A 33 14.84 2.89 19.39
C THR A 33 14.79 1.49 18.76
N CYS A 34 15.00 1.39 17.44
CA CYS A 34 15.27 0.13 16.77
C CYS A 34 16.74 -0.24 16.94
N ASP A 35 17.00 -1.25 17.75
CA ASP A 35 18.32 -1.86 17.89
C ASP A 35 18.45 -3.11 17.02
N GLN A 36 19.67 -3.65 16.94
CA GLN A 36 19.94 -4.84 16.13
C GLN A 36 19.12 -6.06 16.59
N GLN A 37 18.73 -6.14 17.87
CA GLN A 37 17.90 -7.21 18.37
C GLN A 37 16.47 -7.12 17.81
N ALA A 38 15.89 -5.91 17.78
CA ALA A 38 14.60 -5.64 17.18
C ALA A 38 14.61 -5.94 15.66
N GLU A 39 15.64 -5.51 14.94
CA GLU A 39 15.81 -5.81 13.52
C GLU A 39 15.88 -7.31 13.25
N ASN A 40 16.71 -8.05 14.00
CA ASN A 40 16.85 -9.50 13.88
C ASN A 40 15.52 -10.21 14.20
N LYS A 41 14.77 -9.71 15.18
CA LYS A 41 13.46 -10.26 15.52
C LYS A 41 12.44 -10.04 14.40
N ILE A 42 12.39 -8.85 13.78
CA ILE A 42 11.56 -8.60 12.60
C ILE A 42 11.92 -9.56 11.48
N ALA A 43 13.22 -9.67 11.15
CA ALA A 43 13.69 -10.56 10.08
C ALA A 43 13.33 -12.03 10.33
N HIS A 44 13.47 -12.49 11.58
CA HIS A 44 13.09 -13.84 11.98
C HIS A 44 11.58 -14.08 11.86
N CYS A 45 10.76 -13.18 12.41
CA CYS A 45 9.30 -13.30 12.33
C CYS A 45 8.79 -13.21 10.88
N ALA A 46 9.46 -12.43 10.04
CA ALA A 46 9.10 -12.21 8.64
C ALA A 46 9.45 -13.39 7.72
N GLN A 47 10.15 -14.43 8.21
CA GLN A 47 10.70 -15.50 7.37
C GLN A 47 9.63 -16.22 6.55
N GLU A 48 8.49 -16.53 7.16
CA GLU A 48 7.39 -17.23 6.49
C GLU A 48 6.81 -16.38 5.35
N LEU A 49 6.46 -15.12 5.65
CA LEU A 49 5.96 -14.16 4.65
C LEU A 49 7.00 -13.84 3.56
N SER A 50 8.29 -13.82 3.90
CA SER A 50 9.38 -13.66 2.93
C SER A 50 9.47 -14.86 1.99
N SER A 51 9.28 -16.08 2.50
CA SER A 51 9.26 -17.30 1.68
C SER A 51 8.06 -17.37 0.74
N MET A 52 6.95 -16.70 1.10
CA MET A 52 5.78 -16.48 0.23
C MET A 52 5.97 -15.33 -0.76
N GLY A 53 7.11 -14.64 -0.74
CA GLY A 53 7.40 -13.48 -1.61
C GLY A 53 6.75 -12.17 -1.17
N ILE A 54 6.17 -12.10 0.03
CA ILE A 54 5.45 -10.92 0.53
C ILE A 54 6.42 -9.82 1.01
N PHE A 55 7.47 -10.20 1.75
CA PHE A 55 8.56 -9.32 2.13
C PHE A 55 9.78 -9.54 1.21
N GLY A 56 9.70 -9.06 -0.02
CA GLY A 56 10.77 -9.20 -1.03
C GLY A 56 11.91 -8.19 -0.84
N ALA A 57 13.12 -8.56 -1.27
CA ALA A 57 14.29 -7.67 -1.38
C ALA A 57 14.37 -6.95 -2.76
N SER A 58 13.53 -7.34 -3.71
CA SER A 58 13.50 -6.78 -5.07
C SER A 58 12.16 -6.10 -5.31
N GLY A 59 12.20 -4.81 -5.69
CA GLY A 59 11.05 -4.01 -6.12
C GLY A 59 10.47 -4.47 -7.45
N LYS A 60 10.03 -5.72 -7.53
CA LYS A 60 9.36 -6.26 -8.70
C LYS A 60 7.91 -5.79 -8.66
N THR A 61 7.53 -4.98 -9.64
CA THR A 61 6.18 -4.45 -9.82
C THR A 61 5.17 -5.58 -10.01
N THR A 62 4.14 -5.64 -9.18
CA THR A 62 3.09 -6.65 -9.17
C THR A 62 1.77 -5.89 -9.26
N THR A 63 1.01 -6.12 -10.32
CA THR A 63 -0.15 -5.28 -10.67
C THR A 63 -1.47 -5.96 -10.28
N LEU A 64 -2.64 -5.34 -10.50
CA LEU A 64 -3.95 -6.00 -10.31
C LEU A 64 -3.99 -7.34 -11.07
N SER A 65 -3.37 -7.37 -12.25
CA SER A 65 -3.15 -8.58 -13.05
C SER A 65 -2.42 -9.73 -12.33
N GLU A 66 -1.61 -9.47 -11.30
CA GLU A 66 -0.91 -10.51 -10.53
C GLU A 66 -1.76 -11.14 -9.43
N ILE A 67 -2.98 -10.65 -9.20
CA ILE A 67 -3.95 -11.42 -8.40
C ILE A 67 -4.29 -12.76 -9.07
N LYS A 68 -4.20 -12.82 -10.42
CA LYS A 68 -4.45 -14.04 -11.21
C LYS A 68 -3.49 -15.18 -10.90
N SER A 69 -2.27 -14.86 -10.48
CA SER A 69 -1.27 -15.90 -10.17
C SER A 69 -1.48 -16.52 -8.78
N HIS A 70 -2.47 -16.04 -8.00
CA HIS A 70 -2.69 -16.47 -6.64
C HIS A 70 -4.15 -16.90 -6.40
N SER A 71 -4.33 -18.02 -5.72
CA SER A 71 -5.66 -18.52 -5.36
C SER A 71 -6.20 -17.82 -4.11
N GLN A 72 -7.51 -17.87 -3.91
CA GLN A 72 -8.14 -17.46 -2.66
C GLN A 72 -7.55 -18.20 -1.45
N ILE A 73 -7.15 -19.47 -1.63
CA ILE A 73 -6.46 -20.27 -0.62
C ILE A 73 -5.10 -19.66 -0.26
N HIS A 74 -4.35 -19.19 -1.26
CA HIS A 74 -3.08 -18.51 -1.04
C HIS A 74 -3.26 -17.22 -0.21
N PHE A 75 -4.31 -16.45 -0.48
CA PHE A 75 -4.65 -15.26 0.33
C PHE A 75 -4.94 -15.62 1.80
N GLN A 76 -5.71 -16.68 2.05
CA GLN A 76 -5.97 -17.15 3.42
C GLN A 76 -4.70 -17.60 4.13
N GLN A 77 -3.81 -18.30 3.42
CA GLN A 77 -2.51 -18.73 3.94
C GLN A 77 -1.62 -17.53 4.29
N MET A 78 -1.57 -16.53 3.42
CA MET A 78 -0.85 -15.28 3.65
C MET A 78 -1.38 -14.57 4.90
N CYS A 79 -2.70 -14.45 5.07
CA CYS A 79 -3.27 -13.82 6.27
C CYS A 79 -3.01 -14.62 7.54
N SER A 80 -3.04 -15.95 7.46
CA SER A 80 -2.65 -16.81 8.58
C SER A 80 -1.17 -16.62 8.97
N ALA A 81 -0.27 -16.51 7.99
CA ALA A 81 1.14 -16.22 8.21
C ALA A 81 1.34 -14.82 8.79
N TYR A 82 0.54 -13.85 8.37
CA TYR A 82 0.55 -12.50 8.92
C TYR A 82 0.13 -12.46 10.40
N THR A 83 -0.88 -13.22 10.80
CA THR A 83 -1.23 -13.35 12.22
C THR A 83 -0.05 -13.91 13.02
N ARG A 84 0.64 -14.95 12.52
CA ARG A 84 1.83 -15.51 13.18
C ARG A 84 2.98 -14.52 13.25
N PHE A 85 3.22 -13.75 12.20
CA PHE A 85 4.19 -12.66 12.17
C PHE A 85 3.91 -11.65 13.29
N ASN A 86 2.68 -11.17 13.41
CA ASN A 86 2.28 -10.21 14.46
C ASN A 86 2.41 -10.81 15.87
N THR A 87 2.00 -12.06 16.07
CA THR A 87 2.20 -12.77 17.34
C THR A 87 3.68 -12.91 17.70
N CYS A 88 4.53 -13.24 16.72
CA CYS A 88 5.97 -13.37 16.91
C CYS A 88 6.63 -12.04 17.32
N LEU A 89 6.21 -10.92 16.75
CA LEU A 89 6.69 -9.59 17.14
C LEU A 89 6.31 -9.24 18.59
N GLY A 90 5.15 -9.69 19.05
CA GLY A 90 4.70 -9.52 20.44
C GLY A 90 4.16 -8.13 20.76
N GLY A 91 3.56 -7.44 19.77
CA GLY A 91 2.93 -6.14 19.92
C GLY A 91 3.47 -5.07 18.97
N SER A 92 3.02 -3.83 19.16
CA SER A 92 3.31 -2.70 18.26
C SER A 92 4.64 -1.99 18.53
N TYR A 93 5.27 -2.20 19.69
CA TYR A 93 6.49 -1.48 20.10
C TYR A 93 7.62 -1.61 19.07
N ILE A 94 7.96 -2.83 18.65
CA ILE A 94 9.02 -3.08 17.67
C ILE A 94 8.72 -2.41 16.33
N LYS A 95 7.46 -2.44 15.89
CA LYS A 95 7.02 -1.78 14.65
C LYS A 95 7.21 -0.27 14.76
N GLN A 96 6.74 0.35 15.84
CA GLN A 96 6.86 1.79 16.07
C GLN A 96 8.32 2.26 16.13
N SER A 97 9.19 1.45 16.75
CA SER A 97 10.61 1.75 16.86
C SER A 97 11.37 1.61 15.54
N CYS A 98 11.02 0.62 14.72
CA CYS A 98 11.79 0.27 13.52
C CYS A 98 11.22 0.84 12.23
N TYR A 99 9.91 0.97 12.08
CA TYR A 99 9.28 1.33 10.82
C TYR A 99 9.44 2.81 10.43
N SER A 100 9.95 3.65 11.32
CA SER A 100 10.30 5.05 11.01
C SER A 100 11.64 5.20 10.28
N HIS A 101 12.46 4.15 10.23
CA HIS A 101 13.84 4.22 9.74
C HIS A 101 14.09 3.29 8.55
N GLU A 102 14.88 3.74 7.58
CA GLU A 102 15.37 2.86 6.50
C GLU A 102 16.45 1.89 7.04
N PRO A 103 16.53 0.64 6.55
CA PRO A 103 15.74 0.04 5.46
C PRO A 103 14.41 -0.59 5.92
N MET A 104 14.09 -0.54 7.21
CA MET A 104 12.90 -1.21 7.77
C MET A 104 11.60 -0.60 7.25
N LYS A 105 11.57 0.73 7.08
CA LYS A 105 10.44 1.47 6.51
C LYS A 105 10.08 0.97 5.11
N SER A 106 11.03 1.00 4.16
CA SER A 106 10.79 0.54 2.78
C SER A 106 10.50 -0.95 2.66
N ARG A 107 11.08 -1.77 3.54
CA ARG A 107 10.97 -3.23 3.46
C ARG A 107 9.73 -3.82 4.14
N TYR A 108 9.30 -3.25 5.26
CA TYR A 108 8.26 -3.85 6.10
C TYR A 108 7.05 -2.95 6.31
N SER A 109 7.22 -1.64 6.50
CA SER A 109 6.14 -0.75 6.97
C SER A 109 4.92 -0.73 6.04
N VAL A 110 5.15 -0.56 4.74
CA VAL A 110 4.08 -0.55 3.73
C VAL A 110 3.36 -1.89 3.65
N VAL A 111 4.14 -2.96 3.57
CA VAL A 111 3.64 -4.32 3.42
C VAL A 111 2.83 -4.70 4.66
N ASP A 112 3.30 -4.32 5.85
CA ASP A 112 2.60 -4.56 7.11
C ASP A 112 1.26 -3.84 7.20
N VAL A 113 1.18 -2.55 6.85
CA VAL A 113 -0.07 -1.78 6.90
C VAL A 113 -1.10 -2.31 5.91
N VAL A 114 -0.67 -2.77 4.72
CA VAL A 114 -1.57 -3.41 3.76
C VAL A 114 -2.07 -4.75 4.30
N LEU A 115 -1.19 -5.59 4.85
CA LEU A 115 -1.58 -6.87 5.47
C LEU A 115 -2.53 -6.65 6.64
N GLU A 116 -2.30 -5.64 7.47
CA GLU A 116 -3.14 -5.29 8.61
C GLU A 116 -4.59 -5.05 8.17
N TYR A 117 -4.80 -4.27 7.11
CA TYR A 117 -6.14 -4.03 6.59
C TYR A 117 -6.73 -5.26 5.90
N ILE A 118 -6.06 -5.83 4.90
CA ILE A 118 -6.66 -6.90 4.09
C ILE A 118 -6.83 -8.22 4.86
N CYS A 119 -6.07 -8.44 5.93
CA CYS A 119 -6.22 -9.60 6.81
C CYS A 119 -7.02 -9.30 8.07
N GLY A 120 -7.36 -8.03 8.31
CA GLY A 120 -8.27 -7.56 9.35
C GLY A 120 -9.61 -7.15 8.74
N ASP A 121 -9.90 -5.85 8.78
CA ASP A 121 -11.19 -5.27 8.39
C ASP A 121 -11.60 -5.61 6.95
N GLY A 122 -10.64 -5.62 6.01
CA GLY A 122 -10.88 -5.91 4.59
C GLY A 122 -11.02 -7.39 4.26
N TYR A 123 -10.77 -8.30 5.20
CA TYR A 123 -10.63 -9.75 4.92
C TYR A 123 -11.89 -10.37 4.30
N GLN A 124 -13.06 -10.09 4.87
CA GLN A 124 -14.32 -10.65 4.36
C GLN A 124 -14.67 -10.11 2.97
N SER A 125 -14.49 -8.81 2.75
CA SER A 125 -14.73 -8.19 1.44
C SER A 125 -13.79 -8.77 0.38
N MET A 126 -12.50 -8.91 0.70
CA MET A 126 -11.51 -9.53 -0.18
C MET A 126 -11.87 -10.97 -0.54
N LEU A 127 -12.32 -11.78 0.42
CA LEU A 127 -12.72 -13.16 0.16
C LEU A 127 -13.98 -13.27 -0.68
N ASN A 128 -15.02 -12.50 -0.34
CA ASN A 128 -16.31 -12.58 -1.00
C ASN A 128 -16.25 -12.10 -2.45
N ASN A 129 -15.39 -11.12 -2.72
CA ASN A 129 -15.24 -10.52 -4.04
C ASN A 129 -14.03 -11.06 -4.82
N TRP A 130 -13.33 -12.08 -4.30
CA TRP A 130 -12.08 -12.60 -4.90
C TRP A 130 -12.21 -12.94 -6.38
N ASN A 131 -13.24 -13.72 -6.74
CA ASN A 131 -13.48 -14.12 -8.13
C ASN A 131 -13.85 -12.93 -9.02
N CYS A 132 -14.51 -11.92 -8.45
CA CYS A 132 -14.82 -10.70 -9.18
C CYS A 132 -13.54 -9.90 -9.46
N TYR A 133 -12.69 -9.70 -8.45
CA TYR A 133 -11.39 -9.05 -8.64
C TYR A 133 -10.52 -9.77 -9.67
N LEU A 134 -10.56 -11.11 -9.71
CA LEU A 134 -9.91 -11.89 -10.77
C LEU A 134 -10.45 -11.54 -12.16
N SER A 135 -11.78 -11.50 -12.34
CA SER A 135 -12.38 -11.15 -13.64
C SER A 135 -12.05 -9.72 -14.08
N VAL A 136 -12.00 -8.77 -13.14
CA VAL A 136 -11.62 -7.38 -13.44
C VAL A 136 -10.14 -7.30 -13.79
N ALA A 137 -9.28 -8.00 -13.04
CA ALA A 137 -7.85 -8.09 -13.34
C ALA A 137 -7.59 -8.66 -14.74
N GLU A 138 -8.47 -9.54 -15.24
CA GLU A 138 -8.42 -10.14 -16.58
C GLU A 138 -8.80 -9.19 -17.71
N SER A 139 -9.37 -8.03 -17.40
CA SER A 139 -9.81 -7.08 -18.41
C SER A 139 -8.65 -6.31 -19.05
N GLN A 140 -8.81 -5.99 -20.34
CA GLN A 140 -7.84 -5.19 -21.08
C GLN A 140 -7.82 -3.75 -20.56
N GLU A 141 -8.95 -3.25 -20.06
CA GLU A 141 -9.10 -1.93 -19.46
C GLU A 141 -8.15 -1.76 -18.27
N ILE A 142 -8.09 -2.75 -17.37
CA ILE A 142 -7.16 -2.75 -16.24
C ILE A 142 -5.71 -2.79 -16.71
N ALA A 143 -5.38 -3.65 -17.68
CA ALA A 143 -4.02 -3.72 -18.22
C ALA A 143 -3.56 -2.38 -18.83
N ASN A 144 -4.47 -1.63 -19.45
CA ASN A 144 -4.20 -0.30 -19.98
C ASN A 144 -4.02 0.74 -18.85
N CYS A 145 -4.81 0.65 -17.78
CA CYS A 145 -4.62 1.48 -16.58
C CYS A 145 -3.25 1.24 -15.94
N GLU A 146 -2.83 -0.02 -15.81
CA GLU A 146 -1.53 -0.41 -15.25
C GLU A 146 -0.37 0.11 -16.12
N THR A 147 -0.47 -0.04 -17.44
CA THR A 147 0.54 0.47 -18.39
C THR A 147 0.64 1.99 -18.33
N SER A 148 -0.50 2.68 -18.28
CA SER A 148 -0.55 4.14 -18.17
C SER A 148 0.10 4.60 -16.86
N PHE A 149 -0.25 3.96 -15.74
CA PHE A 149 0.35 4.25 -14.44
C PHE A 149 1.86 4.04 -14.44
N ALA A 150 2.35 2.93 -15.00
CA ALA A 150 3.79 2.69 -15.12
C ALA A 150 4.51 3.79 -15.92
N HIS A 151 3.91 4.27 -17.01
CA HIS A 151 4.43 5.41 -17.76
C HIS A 151 4.42 6.72 -16.96
N LEU A 152 3.32 7.03 -16.28
CA LEU A 152 3.21 8.22 -15.44
C LEU A 152 4.23 8.18 -14.28
N ALA A 153 4.38 7.03 -13.62
CA ALA A 153 5.35 6.83 -12.55
C ALA A 153 6.79 7.03 -13.05
N ALA A 154 7.16 6.40 -14.18
CA ALA A 154 8.50 6.55 -14.77
C ALA A 154 8.80 7.99 -15.22
N ASN A 155 7.80 8.71 -15.74
CA ASN A 155 7.97 10.12 -16.13
C ASN A 155 8.06 11.04 -14.91
N THR A 156 7.43 10.67 -13.81
CA THR A 156 7.54 11.39 -12.52
C THR A 156 8.95 11.21 -11.93
N GLU A 157 9.59 10.05 -12.13
CA GLU A 157 11.00 9.83 -11.76
C GLU A 157 11.99 10.69 -12.57
N GLN A 158 11.65 11.07 -13.81
CA GLN A 158 12.49 11.92 -14.66
C GLN A 158 12.29 13.43 -14.40
N MET A 159 11.20 13.84 -13.75
CA MET A 159 10.90 15.24 -13.44
C MET A 159 11.54 15.66 -12.11
N TYR A 160 12.87 15.74 -12.12
CA TYR A 160 13.73 16.10 -11.00
C TYR A 160 13.43 17.54 -10.50
N ASN A 161 12.80 17.67 -9.31
CA ASN A 161 12.96 18.73 -8.29
C ASN A 161 11.75 18.91 -7.35
N ASP A 162 10.60 18.27 -7.59
CA ASP A 162 9.39 18.46 -6.76
C ASP A 162 9.27 17.44 -5.61
N TYR A 163 10.42 16.91 -5.17
CA TYR A 163 10.53 15.90 -4.13
C TYR A 163 10.12 16.41 -2.74
N SER A 164 9.97 17.73 -2.59
CA SER A 164 9.43 18.34 -1.37
C SER A 164 7.91 18.29 -1.28
N THR A 165 7.18 17.97 -2.36
CA THR A 165 5.70 17.99 -2.37
C THR A 165 5.06 16.62 -2.57
N GLY A 166 5.74 15.65 -3.19
CA GLY A 166 5.15 14.32 -3.47
C GLY A 166 3.93 14.37 -4.41
N ALA A 167 3.68 15.52 -5.05
CA ALA A 167 2.47 15.80 -5.82
C ALA A 167 2.38 14.95 -7.09
N GLY A 168 3.50 14.73 -7.80
CA GLY A 168 3.54 13.89 -8.99
C GLY A 168 3.22 12.42 -8.71
N ALA A 169 3.78 11.87 -7.63
CA ALA A 169 3.49 10.50 -7.20
C ALA A 169 2.03 10.36 -6.75
N CYS A 170 1.51 11.35 -6.01
CA CYS A 170 0.09 11.39 -5.65
C CYS A 170 -0.82 11.45 -6.89
N PHE A 171 -0.49 12.29 -7.87
CA PHE A 171 -1.23 12.40 -9.13
C PHE A 171 -1.22 11.11 -9.94
N ALA A 172 -0.09 10.42 -10.03
CA ALA A 172 0.01 9.14 -10.71
C ALA A 172 -0.89 8.09 -10.06
N VAL A 173 -0.88 8.02 -8.72
CA VAL A 173 -1.77 7.10 -7.99
C VAL A 173 -3.23 7.48 -8.17
N GLN A 174 -3.59 8.76 -8.02
CA GLN A 174 -4.96 9.23 -8.22
C GLN A 174 -5.47 8.87 -9.62
N SER A 175 -4.64 9.10 -10.64
CA SER A 175 -4.97 8.75 -12.03
C SER A 175 -5.21 7.25 -12.22
N TYR A 176 -4.44 6.40 -11.53
CA TYR A 176 -4.64 4.96 -11.57
C TYR A 176 -5.94 4.55 -10.88
N ILE A 177 -6.22 5.11 -9.69
CA ILE A 177 -7.46 4.85 -8.95
C ILE A 177 -8.69 5.25 -9.76
N ASP A 178 -8.66 6.43 -10.41
CA ASP A 178 -9.74 6.90 -11.27
C ASP A 178 -9.93 6.00 -12.51
N CYS A 179 -8.84 5.42 -13.02
CA CYS A 179 -8.88 4.52 -14.16
C CYS A 179 -9.50 3.15 -13.82
N ILE A 180 -9.16 2.56 -12.67
CA ILE A 180 -9.67 1.23 -12.28
C ILE A 180 -11.08 1.27 -11.69
N ARG A 181 -11.50 2.41 -11.12
CA ARG A 181 -12.80 2.54 -10.44
C ARG A 181 -13.97 2.03 -11.26
N PRO A 182 -14.21 2.47 -12.51
CA PRO A 182 -15.41 2.08 -13.25
C PRO A 182 -15.47 0.56 -13.46
N SER A 183 -14.34 -0.08 -13.72
CA SER A 183 -14.27 -1.53 -13.94
C SER A 183 -14.61 -2.31 -12.66
N ILE A 184 -14.13 -1.85 -11.51
CA ILE A 184 -14.40 -2.50 -10.22
C ILE A 184 -15.84 -2.23 -9.77
N GLU A 185 -16.32 -0.99 -9.84
CA GLU A 185 -17.68 -0.65 -9.39
C GLU A 185 -18.76 -1.35 -10.23
N GLN A 186 -18.58 -1.40 -11.56
CA GLN A 186 -19.57 -2.03 -12.45
C GLN A 186 -19.59 -3.56 -12.33
N THR A 187 -18.45 -4.18 -12.01
CA THR A 187 -18.33 -5.65 -11.99
C THR A 187 -18.50 -6.21 -10.57
N CYS A 188 -17.88 -5.56 -9.58
CA CYS A 188 -17.79 -6.03 -8.19
C CYS A 188 -18.59 -5.20 -7.19
N GLY A 189 -19.19 -4.09 -7.63
CA GLY A 189 -19.94 -3.19 -6.76
C GLY A 189 -19.07 -2.14 -6.07
N PHE A 190 -19.74 -1.12 -5.54
CA PHE A 190 -19.11 0.04 -4.90
C PHE A 190 -18.28 -0.33 -3.66
N GLU A 191 -18.82 -1.16 -2.75
CA GLU A 191 -18.12 -1.58 -1.52
C GLU A 191 -16.80 -2.34 -1.82
N SER A 192 -16.74 -3.04 -2.95
CA SER A 192 -15.53 -3.70 -3.43
C SER A 192 -14.45 -2.70 -3.84
N PHE A 193 -14.85 -1.57 -4.43
CA PHE A 193 -13.93 -0.49 -4.74
C PHE A 193 -13.47 0.25 -3.47
N GLU A 194 -14.36 0.46 -2.50
CA GLU A 194 -14.00 1.03 -1.19
C GLU A 194 -12.94 0.18 -0.47
N THR A 195 -13.04 -1.14 -0.57
CA THR A 195 -12.02 -2.05 -0.02
C THR A 195 -10.67 -1.89 -0.71
N VAL A 196 -10.67 -1.69 -2.03
CA VAL A 196 -9.43 -1.49 -2.80
C VAL A 196 -8.78 -0.15 -2.44
N ILE A 197 -9.56 0.93 -2.33
CA ILE A 197 -9.02 2.26 -2.03
C ILE A 197 -8.52 2.37 -0.59
N GLU A 198 -9.22 1.81 0.40
CA GLU A 198 -8.76 1.76 1.79
C GLU A 198 -7.41 1.06 1.91
N ALA A 199 -7.26 -0.07 1.22
CA ALA A 199 -6.02 -0.81 1.22
C ALA A 199 -4.87 0.04 0.62
N VAL A 200 -5.15 0.89 -0.36
CA VAL A 200 -4.18 1.76 -1.06
C VAL A 200 -3.86 3.04 -0.30
N GLU A 201 -4.86 3.71 0.28
CA GLU A 201 -4.70 4.98 1.00
C GLU A 201 -3.81 4.83 2.24
N ARG A 202 -4.02 3.75 3.00
CA ARG A 202 -3.28 3.49 4.25
C ARG A 202 -1.76 3.47 4.08
N PRO A 203 -1.15 2.73 3.15
CA PRO A 203 0.29 2.77 2.93
C PRO A 203 0.76 4.08 2.28
N ILE A 204 -0.09 4.77 1.50
CA ILE A 204 0.27 6.07 0.91
C ILE A 204 0.48 7.12 1.98
N GLN A 205 -0.32 7.14 3.04
CA GLN A 205 -0.15 8.08 4.15
C GLN A 205 1.22 7.96 4.85
N ILE A 206 1.92 6.83 4.70
CA ILE A 206 3.27 6.61 5.26
C ILE A 206 4.37 7.36 4.48
N TYR A 207 4.17 7.55 3.17
CA TYR A 207 5.17 8.14 2.25
C TYR A 207 4.73 9.48 1.66
N LEU A 208 3.44 9.69 1.47
CA LEU A 208 2.80 10.87 0.90
C LEU A 208 1.66 11.34 1.84
N PRO A 209 1.98 11.83 3.05
CA PRO A 209 0.98 12.19 4.06
C PRO A 209 0.03 13.32 3.63
N PHE A 210 0.39 14.10 2.61
CA PHE A 210 -0.45 15.16 2.03
C PHE A 210 -1.23 14.72 0.79
N CYS A 211 -1.12 13.46 0.38
CA CYS A 211 -1.90 12.91 -0.72
C CYS A 211 -3.28 12.49 -0.22
N THR A 212 -4.31 13.21 -0.63
CA THR A 212 -5.71 12.83 -0.43
C THR A 212 -6.22 12.18 -1.70
N LEU A 213 -6.39 10.86 -1.69
CA LEU A 213 -7.05 10.19 -2.79
C LEU A 213 -8.56 10.49 -2.71
N SER A 214 -9.14 10.88 -3.84
CA SER A 214 -10.58 11.07 -3.89
C SER A 214 -11.22 9.70 -4.08
N SER A 215 -11.52 8.98 -3.00
CA SER A 215 -12.66 8.06 -3.00
C SER A 215 -13.90 8.94 -3.08
N SER A 216 -14.80 8.70 -4.02
CA SER A 216 -16.00 9.52 -4.18
C SER A 216 -16.99 9.29 -3.04
N VAL A 217 -16.65 9.74 -1.84
CA VAL A 217 -17.60 10.09 -0.80
C VAL A 217 -17.73 11.60 -0.85
N LEU A 218 -18.91 12.08 -1.19
CA LEU A 218 -19.27 13.48 -0.96
C LEU A 218 -18.95 13.84 0.50
N SER A 219 -17.82 14.49 0.75
CA SER A 219 -17.52 15.21 1.99
C SER A 219 -18.42 16.46 2.19
N ILE A 220 -19.64 16.46 1.64
CA ILE A 220 -20.63 17.53 1.75
C ILE A 220 -21.63 17.26 2.89
N LEU A 221 -21.51 16.12 3.59
CA LEU A 221 -22.44 15.76 4.66
C LEU A 221 -22.30 16.53 5.99
N PRO A 222 -21.16 17.13 6.41
CA PRO A 222 -21.20 17.95 7.61
C PRO A 222 -21.82 19.33 7.32
N THR A 223 -21.68 19.89 6.12
CA THR A 223 -22.18 21.24 5.80
C THR A 223 -23.69 21.28 5.56
N ILE A 224 -24.29 20.25 4.98
CA ILE A 224 -25.75 20.21 4.76
C ILE A 224 -26.51 19.98 6.08
N VAL A 225 -25.98 19.15 6.98
CA VAL A 225 -26.59 18.93 8.31
C VAL A 225 -26.55 20.22 9.14
N PHE A 226 -25.44 20.97 9.12
CA PHE A 226 -25.37 22.28 9.77
C PHE A 226 -26.30 23.33 9.13
N ALA A 227 -26.45 23.34 7.81
CA ALA A 227 -27.33 24.27 7.11
C ALA A 227 -28.83 24.02 7.41
N ILE A 228 -29.24 22.75 7.51
CA ILE A 228 -30.62 22.38 7.88
C ILE A 228 -30.92 22.72 9.34
N PHE A 229 -29.95 22.51 10.24
CA PHE A 229 -30.13 22.82 11.67
C PHE A 229 -30.24 24.33 11.94
N MET A 230 -29.53 25.16 11.18
CA MET A 230 -29.62 26.63 11.26
C MET A 230 -30.90 27.21 10.64
N TYR A 231 -31.58 26.48 9.75
CA TYR A 231 -32.84 26.92 9.13
C TYR A 231 -34.09 26.51 9.91
N LEU A 232 -33.94 25.57 10.87
CA LEU A 232 -35.02 25.04 11.72
C LEU A 232 -35.03 25.61 13.16
N LEU A 233 -34.08 26.51 13.47
CA LEU A 233 -34.02 27.33 14.70
C LEU A 233 -34.44 28.77 14.37
#